data_AF-A0A916YG81-F1
#
_entry.id   AF-A0A916YG81-F1
#
_cell.length_a   1.000
_cell.length_b   1.000
_cell.length_c   1.000
_cell.angle_alpha   90.00
_cell.angle_beta   90.00
_cell.angle_gamma   90.00
#
_symmetry.space_group_name_H-M   'P 1'
#
loop_
_entity.id
_entity.type
_entity.pdbx_description
1 polymer ?
#
loop_
_entity_poly.entity_id
_entity_poly.type
_entity_poly.pdbx_seq_one_letter_code
_entity_poly.pdbx_strand_id
1 'polypeptide(L)'
;MLSLAIVRMGLKETPVPTPTVDPESVTPGPYGFLVVVLLVVAVVILVIDMMRRVRRVRYRAEVNEMLDAEERAAEDGVDGADDGPADDDEAGPRASG
;
A
#
# COMPACT_ATOMS: atom_id res chain seq x y z
N MET A 1 44.20 -36.31 -63.71
CA MET A 1 43.88 -36.81 -62.36
C MET A 1 44.60 -35.93 -61.34
N LEU A 2 44.06 -34.73 -61.12
CA LEU A 2 44.67 -33.70 -60.26
C LEU A 2 44.26 -34.01 -58.81
N SER A 3 45.23 -34.38 -57.98
CA SER A 3 45.00 -34.74 -56.58
C SER A 3 44.72 -33.49 -55.75
N LEU A 4 43.52 -33.41 -55.16
CA LEU A 4 43.03 -32.30 -54.36
C LEU A 4 43.73 -32.31 -53.00
N ALA A 5 44.68 -31.39 -52.81
CA ALA A 5 45.31 -31.15 -51.52
C ALA A 5 44.28 -30.55 -50.56
N ILE A 6 43.70 -31.39 -49.70
CA ILE A 6 42.85 -30.94 -48.59
C ILE A 6 43.74 -30.20 -47.59
N VAL A 7 43.55 -28.88 -47.55
CA VAL A 7 44.14 -27.96 -46.58
C VAL A 7 43.77 -28.42 -45.16
N ARG A 8 44.72 -29.05 -44.46
CA ARG A 8 44.67 -29.30 -43.01
C ARG A 8 45.06 -28.02 -42.26
N MET A 9 44.32 -26.93 -42.47
CA MET A 9 44.56 -25.67 -41.74
C MET A 9 43.60 -25.57 -40.55
N GLY A 10 44.09 -26.00 -39.39
CA GLY A 10 43.78 -25.34 -38.12
C GLY A 10 42.37 -25.48 -37.55
N LEU A 11 41.98 -26.68 -37.11
CA LEU A 11 41.24 -26.79 -35.86
C LEU A 11 42.25 -26.62 -34.72
N LYS A 12 42.74 -25.38 -34.52
CA LYS A 12 43.31 -25.05 -33.23
C LYS A 12 42.13 -25.08 -32.27
N GLU A 13 42.07 -26.12 -31.44
CA GLU A 13 41.23 -26.10 -30.26
C GLU A 13 41.49 -24.77 -29.56
N THR A 14 40.55 -23.85 -29.65
CA THR A 14 40.60 -22.64 -28.83
C THR A 14 40.58 -23.16 -27.40
N PRO A 15 41.65 -22.94 -26.62
CA PRO A 15 41.70 -23.45 -25.26
C PRO A 15 40.52 -22.86 -24.51
N VAL A 16 39.59 -23.72 -24.09
CA VAL A 16 38.48 -23.32 -23.25
C VAL A 16 39.14 -22.88 -21.94
N PRO A 17 38.97 -21.62 -21.50
CA PRO A 17 39.59 -21.16 -20.27
C PRO A 17 39.14 -22.08 -19.14
N THR A 18 40.09 -22.79 -18.54
CA THR A 18 39.82 -23.59 -17.36
C THR A 18 39.45 -22.60 -16.24
N PRO A 19 38.26 -22.73 -15.62
CA PRO A 19 37.89 -21.84 -14.54
C PRO A 19 38.97 -21.87 -13.45
N THR A 20 39.58 -20.70 -13.19
CA THR A 20 40.61 -20.52 -12.16
C THR A 20 40.01 -20.29 -10.77
N VAL A 21 38.68 -20.16 -10.70
CA VAL A 21 37.87 -20.01 -9.50
C VAL A 21 36.94 -21.21 -9.37
N ASP A 22 36.84 -21.73 -8.15
CA ASP A 22 35.94 -22.83 -7.82
C ASP A 22 34.48 -22.42 -8.11
N PRO A 23 33.71 -23.18 -8.91
CA PRO A 23 32.31 -22.86 -9.19
C PRO A 23 31.41 -22.81 -7.94
N GLU A 24 31.77 -23.49 -6.85
CA GLU A 24 31.03 -23.39 -5.58
C GLU A 24 31.29 -22.06 -4.85
N SER A 25 32.31 -21.29 -5.26
CA SER A 25 32.60 -19.96 -4.70
C SER A 25 31.73 -18.83 -5.28
N VAL A 26 31.06 -19.07 -6.42
CA VAL A 26 30.25 -18.06 -7.13
C VAL A 26 28.74 -18.25 -6.95
N THR A 27 28.35 -19.32 -6.27
CA THR A 27 26.95 -19.59 -5.94
C THR A 27 26.77 -19.32 -4.46
N PRO A 28 25.77 -18.52 -4.04
CA PRO A 28 25.46 -18.41 -2.62
C PRO A 28 25.11 -19.81 -2.13
N GLY A 29 26.02 -20.44 -1.39
CA GLY A 29 25.82 -21.80 -0.87
C GLY A 29 24.62 -21.87 0.08
N PRO A 30 24.45 -22.98 0.83
CA PRO A 30 23.28 -23.17 1.70
C PRO A 30 23.00 -21.99 2.64
N TYR A 31 24.05 -21.33 3.15
CA TYR A 31 23.93 -20.12 3.97
C TYR A 31 23.34 -18.92 3.22
N GLY A 32 23.74 -18.68 1.97
CA GLY A 32 23.19 -17.61 1.14
C GLY A 32 21.70 -17.82 0.86
N PHE A 33 21.30 -19.07 0.59
CA PHE A 33 19.89 -19.43 0.44
C PHE A 33 19.09 -19.19 1.72
N LEU A 34 19.62 -19.58 2.89
CA LEU A 34 18.98 -19.35 4.19
C LEU A 34 18.75 -17.85 4.47
N VAL A 35 19.72 -16.99 4.11
CA VAL A 35 19.57 -15.53 4.26
C VAL A 35 18.43 -15.01 3.40
N VAL A 36 18.30 -15.46 2.15
CA VAL A 36 17.21 -15.04 1.25
C VAL A 36 15.86 -15.53 1.77
N VAL A 37 15.76 -16.77 2.25
CA VAL A 37 14.54 -17.30 2.85
C VAL A 37 14.12 -16.45 4.05
N LEU A 38 15.06 -16.11 4.93
CA LEU A 38 14.79 -15.27 6.09
C LEU A 38 14.34 -13.85 5.68
N LEU A 39 14.97 -13.26 4.66
CA LEU A 39 14.59 -11.97 4.11
C LEU A 39 13.14 -11.99 3.61
N VAL A 40 12.76 -13.02 2.84
CA VAL A 40 11.39 -13.18 2.33
C VAL A 40 10.40 -13.31 3.49
N VAL A 41 10.70 -14.11 4.51
CA VAL A 41 9.85 -14.23 5.71
C VAL A 41 9.70 -12.88 6.41
N ALA A 42 10.79 -12.12 6.59
CA ALA A 42 10.76 -10.80 7.18
C ALA A 42 9.87 -9.83 6.37
N VAL A 43 9.97 -9.86 5.04
CA VAL A 43 9.12 -9.05 4.16
C VAL A 43 7.65 -9.47 4.28
N VAL A 44 7.34 -10.76 4.32
CA VAL A 44 5.96 -11.24 4.50
C VAL A 44 5.39 -10.80 5.85
N ILE A 45 6.16 -10.91 6.94
CA ILE A 45 5.77 -10.43 8.26
C ILE A 45 5.52 -8.92 8.22
N LEU A 46 6.37 -8.15 7.54
CA LEU A 46 6.21 -6.70 7.38
C LEU A 46 4.92 -6.37 6.62
N VAL A 47 4.60 -7.10 5.54
CA VAL A 47 3.37 -6.90 4.78
C VAL A 47 2.14 -7.19 5.67
N ILE A 48 2.17 -8.28 6.44
CA ILE A 48 1.09 -8.63 7.38
C ILE A 48 0.95 -7.56 8.47
N ASP A 49 2.06 -7.07 9.01
CA ASP A 49 2.08 -5.99 9.99
C ASP A 49 1.48 -4.71 9.42
N MET A 50 1.89 -4.32 8.21
CA MET A 50 1.38 -3.14 7.53
C MET A 50 -0.13 -3.26 7.26
N MET A 51 -0.62 -4.41 6.81
CA MET A 51 -2.06 -4.65 6.63
C MET A 51 -2.83 -4.57 7.96
N ARG A 52 -2.29 -5.14 9.05
CA ARG A 52 -2.88 -5.06 10.39
C ARG A 52 -2.91 -3.62 10.90
N ARG A 53 -1.84 -2.87 10.67
CA ARG A 53 -1.71 -1.47 11.06
C ARG A 53 -2.74 -0.61 10.33
N VAL A 54 -2.83 -0.73 9.00
CA VAL A 54 -3.81 0.02 8.19
C VAL A 54 -5.24 -0.26 8.61
N ARG A 55 -5.59 -1.52 8.91
CA ARG A 55 -6.91 -1.86 9.46
C ARG A 55 -7.14 -1.17 10.80
N ARG A 56 -6.19 -1.27 11.74
CA ARG A 56 -6.32 -0.66 13.07
C ARG A 56 -6.47 0.86 13.04
N VAL A 57 -5.77 1.55 12.14
CA VAL A 57 -5.82 3.02 12.04
C VAL A 57 -7.14 3.49 11.42
N ARG A 58 -7.64 2.84 10.36
CA ARG A 58 -8.86 3.28 9.67
C ARG A 58 -10.12 3.20 10.54
N TYR A 59 -10.29 2.14 11.35
CA TYR A 59 -11.44 2.03 12.25
C TYR A 59 -11.57 3.19 13.22
N ARG A 60 -10.46 3.81 13.62
CA ARG A 60 -10.48 4.96 14.54
C ARG A 60 -10.85 6.26 13.84
N ALA A 61 -10.49 6.40 12.57
CA ALA A 61 -10.77 7.60 11.80
C ALA A 61 -12.27 7.72 11.50
N GLU A 62 -12.90 6.66 11.01
CA GLU A 62 -14.33 6.68 10.68
C GLU A 62 -15.23 6.91 11.92
N VAL A 63 -14.87 6.35 13.07
CA VAL A 63 -15.63 6.56 14.32
C VAL A 63 -15.46 7.99 14.84
N ASN A 64 -14.23 8.53 14.81
CA ASN A 64 -14.01 9.92 15.20
C ASN A 64 -14.75 10.88 14.26
N GLU A 65 -14.76 10.62 12.95
CA GLU A 65 -15.42 11.49 11.97
C GLU A 65 -16.95 11.54 12.17
N MET A 66 -17.57 10.43 12.57
CA MET A 66 -18.99 10.39 12.96
C MET A 66 -19.25 11.20 14.25
N LEU A 67 -18.41 11.03 15.28
CA LEU A 67 -18.51 11.81 16.53
C LEU A 67 -18.34 13.31 16.28
N ASP A 68 -17.34 13.67 15.48
CA ASP A 68 -17.04 15.04 15.06
C ASP A 68 -18.20 15.67 14.25
N ALA A 69 -18.90 14.88 13.44
CA ALA A 69 -20.08 15.34 12.69
C ALA A 69 -21.30 15.51 13.60
N GLU A 70 -21.48 14.63 14.57
CA GLU A 70 -22.57 14.68 15.54
C GLU A 70 -22.39 15.85 16.52
N GLU A 71 -21.16 16.13 16.96
CA GLU A 71 -20.82 17.30 17.79
C GLU A 71 -21.07 18.61 17.03
N ARG A 72 -20.66 18.72 15.75
CA ARG A 72 -20.97 19.89 14.92
C ARG A 72 -22.47 20.07 14.69
N ALA A 73 -23.21 18.99 14.45
CA ALA A 73 -24.66 19.05 14.31
C ALA A 73 -25.35 19.47 15.62
N ALA A 74 -24.77 19.10 16.77
CA ALA A 74 -25.24 19.54 18.08
C ALA A 74 -24.93 21.02 18.34
N GLU A 75 -23.76 21.51 17.93
CA GLU A 75 -23.36 22.93 18.05
C GLU A 75 -24.17 23.85 17.12
N ASP A 76 -24.33 23.49 15.83
CA ASP A 76 -25.11 24.27 14.86
C ASP A 76 -26.61 24.33 15.22
N GLY A 77 -27.13 23.34 15.97
CA GLY A 77 -28.51 23.30 16.43
C GLY A 77 -28.82 24.24 17.60
N VAL A 78 -27.81 24.77 18.30
CA VAL A 78 -28.01 25.69 19.43
C VAL A 78 -28.05 27.16 18.99
N ASP A 79 -27.41 27.49 17.86
CA ASP A 79 -27.32 28.86 17.35
C ASP A 79 -28.50 29.28 16.45
N GLY A 80 -29.37 28.34 16.03
CA GLY A 80 -30.48 28.59 15.08
C GLY A 80 -31.87 28.76 15.69
N ALA A 81 -32.01 28.79 17.02
CA ALA A 81 -33.31 28.69 17.70
C ALA A 81 -33.77 29.95 18.47
N ASP A 82 -33.16 31.13 18.25
CA ASP A 82 -33.50 32.35 19.02
C ASP A 82 -34.27 33.45 18.25
N ASP A 83 -34.66 33.27 16.99
CA ASP A 83 -35.44 34.30 16.26
C ASP A 83 -36.85 33.84 15.88
N GLY A 84 -37.78 33.99 16.84
CA GLY A 84 -39.23 34.01 16.64
C GLY A 84 -39.97 33.09 17.62
N PRO A 85 -41.00 33.55 18.36
CA PRO A 85 -42.19 34.16 17.75
C PRO A 85 -42.89 35.26 18.57
N ALA A 86 -43.53 36.22 17.91
CA ALA A 86 -44.68 36.94 18.47
C ALA A 86 -45.65 37.21 17.33
N ASP A 87 -46.56 36.26 17.13
CA ASP A 87 -47.79 36.49 16.39
C ASP A 87 -48.63 37.48 17.21
N ASP A 88 -48.62 38.74 16.79
CA ASP A 88 -49.51 39.79 17.28
C ASP A 88 -50.93 39.58 16.71
N ASP A 89 -51.55 38.45 17.00
CA ASP A 89 -52.97 38.19 16.75
C ASP A 89 -53.82 38.72 17.90
N GLU A 90 -53.88 40.05 18.07
CA GLU A 90 -54.86 40.68 18.96
C GLU A 90 -55.44 41.96 18.36
N ALA A 91 -56.57 41.82 17.65
CA ALA A 91 -57.78 42.64 17.84
C ALA A 91 -58.77 42.40 16.69
N GLY A 92 -59.65 41.42 16.84
CA GLY A 92 -60.88 41.35 16.04
C GLY A 92 -61.87 42.42 16.51
N PRO A 93 -62.32 43.37 15.67
CA PRO A 93 -63.35 44.31 16.07
C PRO A 93 -64.71 43.63 16.11
N ARG A 94 -65.29 43.64 17.31
CA ARG A 94 -66.65 43.23 17.63
C ARG A 94 -67.67 44.13 16.92
N ALA A 95 -68.84 43.55 16.68
CA ALA A 95 -70.01 44.08 15.99
C ALA A 95 -70.43 45.54 16.28
N SER A 96 -70.98 46.18 15.24
CA SER A 96 -72.14 47.08 15.25
C SER A 96 -72.55 47.24 13.78
N GLY A 97 -73.81 47.18 13.33
CA GLY A 97 -75.09 47.55 13.91
C GLY A 97 -75.90 48.11 12.74
#